data_AF-A0A0M5M624-F1
#
_entry.id   AF-A0A0M5M624-F1
#
_cell.length_a   1.000
_cell.length_b   1.000
_cell.length_c   1.000
_cell.angle_alpha   90.00
_cell.angle_beta   90.00
_cell.angle_gamma   90.00
#
_symmetry.space_group_name_H-M   'P 1'
#
loop_
_entity.id
_entity.type
_entity.pdbx_description
1 polymer ?
#
loop_
_entity_poly.entity_id
_entity_poly.type
_entity_poly.pdbx_seq_one_letter_code
_entity_poly.pdbx_strand_id
1 'polypeptide(L)' 'MEEKKRKGYKTSKKQVEANNRYLENNEGAKEKKKISNLKSNGKKFILAYAKLEELEEYENFIKERKKNLKKVLT' A
#
# COMPACT_ATOMS: atom_id res chain seq x y z
N MET A 1 -28.09 -11.24 -1.39
CA MET A 1 -26.62 -11.35 -1.17
C MET A 1 -26.36 -11.19 0.32
N GLU A 2 -26.01 -12.27 1.03
CA GLU A 2 -25.62 -12.15 2.43
C GLU A 2 -24.35 -11.31 2.55
N GLU A 3 -24.42 -10.22 3.32
CA GLU A 3 -23.25 -9.40 3.63
C GLU A 3 -22.27 -10.24 4.45
N LYS A 4 -21.15 -10.61 3.83
CA LYS A 4 -20.09 -11.46 4.41
C LYS A 4 -19.57 -10.84 5.71
N LYS A 5 -20.02 -11.36 6.86
CA LYS A 5 -19.56 -10.95 8.19
C LYS A 5 -18.09 -11.32 8.40
N ARG A 6 -17.28 -10.43 8.97
CA ARG A 6 -15.90 -10.71 9.39
C ARG A 6 -15.80 -10.61 10.92
N LYS A 7 -14.90 -11.42 11.52
CA LYS A 7 -14.72 -11.54 12.99
C LYS A 7 -14.61 -10.15 13.63
N GLY A 8 -15.52 -9.85 14.56
CA GLY A 8 -15.56 -8.58 15.31
C GLY A 8 -16.59 -7.54 14.85
N TYR A 9 -17.17 -7.64 13.63
CA TYR A 9 -18.15 -6.66 13.14
C TYR A 9 -19.41 -7.31 12.55
N LYS A 10 -20.58 -6.71 12.85
CA LYS A 10 -21.90 -7.22 12.43
C LYS A 10 -22.10 -7.19 10.91
N THR A 11 -21.43 -6.28 10.18
CA THR A 11 -21.43 -6.19 8.72
C THR A 11 -20.11 -5.61 8.21
N SER A 12 -19.76 -5.89 6.95
CA SER A 12 -18.58 -5.31 6.27
C SER A 12 -18.66 -3.78 6.16
N LYS A 13 -19.86 -3.23 5.97
CA LYS A 13 -20.11 -1.78 5.92
C LYS A 13 -19.71 -1.07 7.22
N LYS A 14 -20.09 -1.61 8.37
CA LYS A 14 -19.73 -1.03 9.69
C LYS A 14 -18.23 -1.01 9.94
N GLN A 15 -17.51 -1.99 9.41
CA GLN A 15 -16.06 -2.03 9.50
C GLN A 15 -15.40 -0.97 8.59
N VAL A 16 -15.91 -0.80 7.36
CA VAL A 16 -15.43 0.25 6.44
C VAL A 16 -15.65 1.63 7.06
N GLU A 17 -16.83 1.85 7.63
CA GLU A 17 -17.17 3.11 8.31
C GLU A 17 -16.26 3.38 9.52
N ALA A 18 -16.00 2.37 10.37
CA ALA A 18 -15.06 2.51 11.49
C ALA A 18 -13.64 2.82 11.03
N ASN A 19 -13.17 2.15 9.97
CA ASN A 19 -11.87 2.44 9.36
C ASN A 19 -11.83 3.87 8.78
N ASN A 20 -12.89 4.33 8.14
CA ASN A 20 -12.96 5.69 7.59
C ASN A 20 -12.90 6.73 8.71
N ARG A 21 -13.68 6.56 9.79
CA ARG A 21 -13.63 7.43 10.97
C ARG A 21 -12.23 7.49 11.59
N TYR A 22 -11.55 6.35 11.72
CA TYR A 22 -10.17 6.32 12.22
C TYR A 22 -9.19 7.05 11.31
N LEU A 23 -9.36 6.94 9.99
CA LEU A 23 -8.50 7.61 9.01
C LEU A 23 -8.75 9.12 8.94
N GLU A 24 -9.96 9.58 9.22
CA GLU A 24 -10.31 11.00 9.28
C GLU A 24 -9.84 11.67 10.57
N ASN A 25 -9.91 10.96 11.70
CA ASN A 25 -9.58 11.51 13.01
C ASN A 25 -8.10 11.44 13.39
N ASN A 26 -7.24 10.87 12.55
CA ASN A 26 -5.83 10.67 12.88
C ASN A 26 -4.93 11.21 11.76
N GLU A 27 -4.26 12.32 12.04
CA GLU A 27 -3.37 12.99 11.09
C GLU A 27 -2.24 12.04 10.65
N GLY A 28 -2.02 11.97 9.33
CA GLY A 28 -1.06 11.06 8.73
C GLY A 28 -1.50 9.58 8.66
N ALA A 29 -2.64 9.17 9.22
CA ALA A 29 -3.12 7.79 9.09
C ALA A 29 -3.52 7.45 7.65
N LYS A 30 -4.13 8.39 6.93
CA LYS A 30 -4.41 8.27 5.47
C LYS A 30 -3.12 8.03 4.68
N GLU A 31 -2.07 8.77 5.01
CA GLU A 31 -0.79 8.67 4.31
C GLU A 31 -0.06 7.36 4.63
N LYS A 32 0.00 6.95 5.90
CA LYS A 32 0.53 5.64 6.32
C LYS A 32 -0.20 4.48 5.63
N LYS A 33 -1.54 4.55 5.53
CA LYS A 33 -2.34 3.56 4.81
C LYS A 33 -2.02 3.54 3.32
N LYS A 34 -1.90 4.71 2.68
CA LYS A 34 -1.51 4.85 1.28
C LYS A 34 -0.15 4.18 1.03
N ILE A 35 0.85 4.48 1.85
CA ILE A 35 2.21 3.89 1.73
C ILE A 35 2.16 2.37 1.90
N SER A 36 1.41 1.86 2.89
CA SER A 36 1.28 0.42 3.12
C SER A 36 0.63 -0.30 1.94
N ASN A 37 -0.43 0.29 1.36
CA ASN A 37 -1.08 -0.24 0.17
C ASN A 37 -0.15 -0.22 -1.06
N LEU A 38 0.60 0.86 -1.26
CA LEU A 38 1.57 0.94 -2.37
C LEU A 38 2.65 -0.14 -2.22
N LYS A 39 3.14 -0.38 -1.00
CA LYS A 39 4.13 -1.42 -0.72
C LYS A 39 3.62 -2.83 -1.07
N SER A 40 2.43 -3.17 -0.59
CA SER A 40 1.86 -4.51 -0.83
C SER A 40 1.46 -4.72 -2.29
N ASN A 41 0.84 -3.72 -2.92
CA ASN A 41 0.45 -3.78 -4.32
C ASN A 41 1.66 -3.83 -5.25
N GLY A 42 2.69 -3.01 -5.00
CA GLY A 42 3.93 -3.03 -5.80
C GLY A 42 4.63 -4.38 -5.73
N LYS A 43 4.74 -4.97 -4.53
CA LYS A 43 5.26 -6.35 -4.38
C LYS A 43 4.45 -7.35 -5.20
N LYS A 44 3.12 -7.27 -5.13
CA LYS A 44 2.24 -8.19 -5.86
C LYS A 44 2.38 -8.02 -7.37
N PHE A 45 2.47 -6.78 -7.86
CA PHE A 45 2.68 -6.47 -9.26
C PHE A 45 3.95 -7.13 -9.80
N ILE A 46 5.09 -6.87 -9.14
CA ILE A 46 6.40 -7.41 -9.51
C ILE A 46 6.40 -8.94 -9.56
N LEU A 47 5.76 -9.61 -8.59
CA LEU A 47 5.83 -11.07 -8.48
C LEU A 47 4.83 -11.82 -9.36
N ALA A 48 3.70 -11.21 -9.71
CA ALA A 48 2.58 -11.92 -10.33
C ALA A 48 2.16 -11.40 -11.70
N TYR A 49 2.56 -10.19 -12.08
CA TYR A 49 2.02 -9.52 -13.28
C TYR A 49 3.09 -8.87 -14.17
N ALA A 50 4.20 -8.40 -13.59
CA ALA A 50 5.22 -7.67 -14.33
C ALA A 50 5.86 -8.52 -15.44
N LYS A 51 6.05 -7.90 -16.60
CA LYS A 51 6.86 -8.43 -17.71
C LYS A 51 8.34 -8.17 -17.48
N LEU A 52 9.19 -8.87 -18.23
CA LEU A 52 10.65 -8.74 -18.12
C LEU A 52 11.12 -7.28 -18.29
N GLU A 53 10.61 -6.59 -19.32
CA GLU A 53 10.93 -5.17 -19.58
C GLU A 53 10.55 -4.26 -18.41
N GLU A 54 9.36 -4.48 -17.82
CA GLU A 54 8.90 -3.71 -16.65
C GLU A 54 9.79 -3.98 -15.44
N LEU A 55 10.22 -5.24 -15.23
CA LEU A 55 11.13 -5.59 -14.15
C LEU A 55 12.48 -4.87 -14.28
N GLU A 56 13.05 -4.83 -15.49
CA GLU A 56 14.29 -4.10 -15.77
C GLU A 56 14.14 -2.60 -15.52
N GLU A 57 12.99 -2.02 -15.89
CA GLU A 57 12.68 -0.62 -15.59
C GLU A 57 12.59 -0.37 -14.07
N TYR A 58 11.89 -1.24 -13.33
CA TYR A 58 11.82 -1.15 -11.87
C TYR A 58 13.19 -1.26 -11.20
N GLU A 59 14.10 -2.09 -11.71
CA GLU A 59 15.47 -2.15 -11.21
C GLU A 59 16.20 -0.81 -11.34
N ASN A 60 16.01 -0.12 -12.47
CA ASN A 60 16.59 1.22 -12.68
C ASN A 60 16.02 2.25 -11.71
N PHE A 61 14.70 2.26 -11.50
CA PHE A 61 14.08 3.13 -10.50
C PHE A 61 14.59 2.84 -9.08
N ILE A 62 14.78 1.56 -8.72
CA ILE A 62 15.33 1.17 -7.42
C ILE A 62 16.78 1.65 -7.27
N LYS A 63 17.61 1.50 -8.31
CA LYS A 63 19.01 1.97 -8.32
C LYS A 63 19.06 3.48 -8.10
N GLU A 64 18.25 4.25 -8.81
CA GLU A 64 18.20 5.71 -8.67
C GLU A 64 17.73 6.13 -7.27
N ARG A 65 16.65 5.52 -6.76
CA ARG A 65 16.15 5.83 -5.42
C ARG A 65 17.19 5.57 -4.33
N LYS A 66 17.93 4.46 -4.43
CA LYS A 66 19.03 4.12 -3.51
C LYS A 66 20.16 5.15 -3.58
N LYS A 67 20.53 5.59 -4.78
CA LYS A 67 21.55 6.65 -4.99
C LYS A 67 21.13 7.94 -4.30
N ASN A 68 19.88 8.37 -4.49
CA ASN A 68 19.36 9.59 -3.87
C ASN A 68 19.30 9.47 -2.34
N LEU A 69 18.93 8.31 -1.80
CA LEU A 69 18.96 8.09 -0.34
C LEU A 69 20.38 8.16 0.24
N LYS A 70 21.36 7.55 -0.44
CA LYS A 70 22.76 7.60 0.00
C LYS A 70 23.30 9.03 0.01
N LYS A 71 22.98 9.84 -1.00
CA LYS A 71 23.38 11.26 -1.06
C LYS A 71 22.81 12.09 0.10
N VAL A 72 21.61 11.79 0.58
CA VAL A 72 20.99 12.50 1.70
C VAL A 72 21.59 12.09 3.05
N LEU A 73 22.19 10.90 3.12
CA LEU A 73 22.85 10.37 4.31
C LEU A 73 24.34 10.74 4.42
N THR A 74 24.92 11.37 3.39
CA THR A 74 26.34 11.77 3.33
C THR A 74 26.43 13.28 3.52
#